data_AF-A0A9P0ZDB0-F1
#
_entry.id   AF-A0A9P0ZDB0-F1
#
_cell.length_a   1.000
_cell.length_b   1.000
_cell.length_c   1.000
_cell.angle_alpha   90.00
_cell.angle_beta   90.00
_cell.angle_gamma   90.00
#
_symmetry.space_group_name_H-M   'P 1'
#
loop_
_entity.id
_entity.type
_entity.pdbx_description
1 polymer ?
#
loop_
_entity_poly.entity_id
_entity_poly.type
_entity_poly.pdbx_seq_one_letter_code
_entity_poly.pdbx_strand_id
1 'polypeptide(L)'
;MVRRRFLLLLKPLDVYPSHYSNGHLTSHFTNPKILKHLDNRRLVHRDAISFCQNVLRKKFIDCVSVSRHELSQPVHDVDLVLTIGGDGTLLQASHFLDDTVPVLGVNSDPTQPTEVEEFKEDFDATRSTGYLCAATVDNFEEVLDDILENRSKPSEVSRMLISLNSQNLPTYALNDILVAELSPATVSRFSFRIKKEGLPCSPLVNCRSSGLRVSTPAGSTAAMLSAGGFAMPILSKDLQYIVREPISPGVNRGFMHGIIKPHELMEIQWQCKEGMICIDGSHAVYHLQLGDIVALSSAAPILKVFLPKHLLS
;
A
#
# COMPACT_ATOMS: atom_id res chain seq x y z
N MET A 1 -31.06 -4.34 18.77
CA MET A 1 -29.84 -3.64 18.29
C MET A 1 -29.55 -4.12 16.88
N VAL A 2 -29.33 -3.21 15.94
CA VAL A 2 -28.84 -3.59 14.60
C VAL A 2 -27.43 -4.16 14.81
N ARG A 3 -27.22 -5.40 14.38
CA ARG A 3 -25.93 -6.08 14.53
C ARG A 3 -24.98 -5.52 13.48
N ARG A 4 -23.87 -4.92 13.91
CA ARG A 4 -22.86 -4.41 12.97
C ARG A 4 -22.21 -5.58 12.23
N ARG A 5 -21.96 -5.40 10.94
CA ARG A 5 -21.37 -6.40 10.04
C ARG A 5 -19.98 -5.94 9.61
N PHE A 6 -18.95 -6.69 10.00
CA PHE A 6 -17.56 -6.41 9.67
C PHE A 6 -17.01 -7.46 8.70
N LEU A 7 -16.11 -7.03 7.82
CA LEU A 7 -15.25 -7.92 7.05
C LEU A 7 -13.85 -7.93 7.67
N LEU A 8 -13.33 -9.11 7.98
CA LEU A 8 -11.98 -9.32 8.46
C LEU A 8 -11.09 -9.78 7.33
N LEU A 9 -10.13 -8.95 6.95
CA LEU A 9 -9.13 -9.29 5.96
C LEU A 9 -7.86 -9.75 6.66
N LEU A 10 -7.50 -11.01 6.50
CA LEU A 10 -6.40 -11.65 7.23
C LEU A 10 -5.16 -11.76 6.35
N LYS A 11 -4.00 -11.39 6.90
CA LYS A 11 -2.72 -11.86 6.34
C LYS A 11 -2.67 -13.40 6.46
N PRO A 12 -2.16 -14.14 5.46
CA PRO A 12 -2.03 -15.58 5.57
C PRO A 12 -0.98 -15.96 6.60
N LEU A 13 -1.21 -17.08 7.29
CA LEU A 13 -0.23 -17.66 8.22
C LEU A 13 0.98 -18.24 7.48
N ASP A 14 0.78 -18.75 6.26
CA ASP A 14 1.84 -19.33 5.43
C ASP A 14 2.24 -18.39 4.30
N VAL A 15 3.20 -17.51 4.59
CA VAL A 15 3.79 -16.62 3.57
C VAL A 15 4.79 -17.38 2.67
N TYR A 16 5.34 -18.48 3.17
CA TYR A 16 6.25 -19.37 2.44
C TYR A 16 5.71 -20.81 2.51
N PRO A 17 4.86 -21.23 1.57
CA PRO A 17 4.40 -22.62 1.56
C PRO A 17 5.59 -23.54 1.33
N SER A 18 5.73 -24.55 2.18
CA SER A 18 6.56 -25.72 1.86
C SER A 18 5.99 -26.40 0.61
N HIS A 19 6.76 -26.48 -0.46
CA HIS A 19 6.36 -27.25 -1.63
C HIS A 19 6.33 -28.74 -1.28
N TYR A 20 5.16 -29.38 -1.43
CA TYR A 20 5.03 -30.82 -1.41
C TYR A 20 5.38 -31.37 -2.80
N SER A 21 6.57 -31.92 -2.96
CA SER A 21 6.92 -32.76 -4.11
C SER A 21 7.36 -34.14 -3.63
N ASN A 22 6.72 -35.21 -4.12
CA ASN A 22 7.05 -36.62 -3.84
C ASN A 22 7.06 -37.03 -2.34
N GLY A 23 6.04 -36.66 -1.57
CA GLY A 23 5.82 -37.23 -0.22
C GLY A 23 6.85 -36.85 0.85
N HIS A 24 7.84 -36.01 0.52
CA HIS A 24 8.77 -35.41 1.46
C HIS A 24 8.47 -33.92 1.62
N LEU A 25 8.40 -33.46 2.87
CA LEU A 25 8.31 -32.04 3.20
C LEU A 25 9.67 -31.39 2.91
N THR A 26 9.87 -30.89 1.69
CA THR A 26 11.05 -30.09 1.37
C THR A 26 10.78 -28.64 1.78
N SER A 27 11.06 -28.30 3.04
CA SER A 27 11.27 -26.91 3.40
C SER A 27 12.63 -26.50 2.84
N HIS A 28 12.70 -25.53 1.92
CA HIS A 28 13.96 -25.00 1.39
C HIS A 28 14.81 -24.24 2.44
N PHE A 29 14.42 -24.27 3.72
CA PHE A 29 15.06 -23.55 4.79
C PHE A 29 16.17 -24.40 5.41
N THR A 30 17.40 -24.18 4.95
CA THR A 30 18.59 -24.84 5.51
C THR A 30 19.08 -24.18 6.80
N ASN A 31 18.60 -22.98 7.13
CA ASN A 31 19.01 -22.24 8.32
C ASN A 31 17.99 -22.37 9.47
N PRO A 32 18.31 -23.08 10.57
CA PRO A 32 17.39 -23.32 11.67
C PRO A 32 17.03 -22.05 12.45
N LYS A 33 17.88 -21.01 12.45
CA LYS A 33 17.55 -19.73 13.09
C LYS A 33 16.38 -19.05 12.37
N ILE A 34 16.42 -19.03 11.04
CA ILE A 34 15.35 -18.43 10.21
C ILE A 34 14.02 -19.15 10.44
N LEU A 35 14.04 -20.48 10.55
CA LEU A 35 12.83 -21.26 10.86
C LEU A 35 12.21 -20.85 12.20
N LYS A 36 13.03 -20.74 13.26
CA LYS A 36 12.55 -20.32 14.58
C LYS A 36 11.91 -18.92 14.55
N HIS A 37 12.51 -17.99 13.81
CA HIS A 37 11.95 -16.64 13.64
C HIS A 37 10.60 -16.67 12.91
N LEU A 38 10.52 -17.40 11.79
CA LEU A 38 9.27 -17.53 11.02
C LEU A 38 8.15 -18.18 11.86
N ASP A 39 8.47 -19.22 12.63
CA ASP A 39 7.50 -19.89 13.50
C ASP A 39 7.03 -18.97 14.62
N ASN A 40 7.91 -18.18 15.23
CA ASN A 40 7.53 -17.18 16.22
C ASN A 40 6.59 -16.12 15.62
N ARG A 41 6.93 -15.54 14.45
CA ARG A 41 6.10 -14.55 13.76
C ARG A 41 4.72 -15.11 13.40
N ARG A 42 4.66 -16.38 12.97
CA ARG A 42 3.40 -17.10 12.72
C ARG A 42 2.54 -17.24 13.97
N LEU A 43 3.16 -17.63 15.10
CA LEU A 43 2.45 -17.78 16.37
C LEU A 43 1.89 -16.44 16.86
N VAL A 44 2.71 -15.38 16.89
CA VAL A 44 2.29 -14.03 17.29
C VAL A 44 1.13 -13.55 16.41
N HIS A 45 1.24 -13.71 15.09
CA HIS A 45 0.17 -13.31 14.17
C HIS A 45 -1.12 -14.10 14.38
N ARG A 46 -1.05 -15.43 14.58
CA ARG A 46 -2.22 -16.28 14.85
C ARG A 46 -2.90 -15.91 16.17
N ASP A 47 -2.11 -15.62 17.19
CA ASP A 47 -2.61 -15.25 18.51
C ASP A 47 -3.29 -13.87 18.45
N ALA A 48 -2.74 -12.93 17.66
CA ALA A 48 -3.37 -11.64 17.38
C ALA A 48 -4.71 -11.78 16.64
N ILE A 49 -4.80 -12.65 15.63
CA ILE A 49 -6.08 -12.97 14.95
C ILE A 49 -7.11 -13.50 15.97
N SER A 50 -6.70 -14.48 16.78
CA SER A 50 -7.56 -15.12 17.77
C SER A 50 -8.06 -14.12 18.82
N PHE A 51 -7.17 -13.23 19.28
CA PHE A 51 -7.50 -12.14 20.19
C PHE A 51 -8.56 -11.22 19.59
N CYS A 52 -8.34 -10.70 18.38
CA CYS A 52 -9.27 -9.78 17.73
C CYS A 52 -10.64 -10.43 17.50
N GLN A 53 -10.67 -11.68 17.02
CA GLN A 53 -11.92 -12.43 16.81
C GLN A 53 -12.70 -12.64 18.12
N ASN A 54 -12.00 -12.89 19.23
CA ASN A 54 -12.62 -13.04 20.54
C ASN A 54 -13.23 -11.72 21.04
N VAL A 55 -12.54 -10.59 20.87
CA VAL A 55 -13.07 -9.25 21.21
C VAL A 55 -14.33 -8.96 20.39
N LEU A 56 -14.29 -9.17 19.08
CA LEU A 56 -15.45 -8.97 18.19
C LEU A 56 -16.66 -9.83 18.60
N ARG A 57 -16.42 -11.09 18.97
CA ARG A 57 -17.47 -12.02 19.45
C ARG A 57 -18.11 -11.52 20.74
N LYS A 58 -17.30 -11.08 21.71
CA LYS A 58 -17.78 -10.53 23.00
C LYS A 58 -18.64 -9.27 22.80
N LYS A 59 -18.34 -8.48 21.78
CA LYS A 59 -19.10 -7.26 21.42
C LYS A 59 -20.26 -7.55 20.45
N PHE A 60 -20.61 -8.81 20.23
CA PHE A 60 -21.73 -9.27 19.38
C PHE A 60 -21.67 -8.81 17.91
N ILE A 61 -20.48 -8.51 17.38
CA ILE A 61 -20.29 -8.09 15.99
C ILE A 61 -20.46 -9.30 15.06
N ASP A 62 -21.20 -9.14 13.97
CA ASP A 62 -21.26 -10.12 12.89
C ASP A 62 -20.03 -9.97 11.99
N CYS A 63 -19.37 -11.07 11.69
CA CYS A 63 -18.01 -11.03 11.16
C CYS A 63 -17.79 -12.15 10.15
N VAL A 64 -17.39 -11.77 8.93
CA VAL A 64 -16.89 -12.70 7.92
C VAL A 64 -15.39 -12.52 7.80
N SER A 65 -14.63 -13.60 7.94
CA SER A 65 -13.17 -13.58 7.78
C SER A 65 -12.79 -14.13 6.41
N VAL A 66 -11.89 -13.44 5.70
CA VAL A 66 -11.38 -13.81 4.38
C VAL A 66 -9.87 -13.64 4.36
N SER A 67 -9.14 -14.57 3.75
CA SER A 67 -7.71 -14.38 3.49
C SER A 67 -7.53 -13.25 2.48
N ARG A 68 -6.55 -12.36 2.69
CA ARG A 68 -6.34 -11.22 1.77
C ARG A 68 -6.14 -11.65 0.31
N HIS A 69 -5.58 -12.83 0.04
CA HIS A 69 -5.39 -13.35 -1.32
C HIS A 69 -6.66 -13.92 -1.96
N GLU A 70 -7.71 -14.16 -1.19
CA GLU A 70 -8.99 -14.67 -1.67
C GLU A 70 -9.98 -13.54 -1.99
N LEU A 71 -9.68 -12.31 -1.56
CA LEU A 71 -10.48 -11.14 -1.89
C LEU A 71 -10.29 -10.78 -3.36
N SER A 72 -11.38 -10.89 -4.12
CA SER A 72 -11.39 -10.68 -5.58
C SER A 72 -12.51 -9.76 -6.07
N GLN A 73 -13.47 -9.43 -5.19
CA GLN A 73 -14.60 -8.58 -5.51
C GLN A 73 -14.57 -7.31 -4.66
N PRO A 74 -15.09 -6.19 -5.17
CA PRO A 74 -15.32 -4.99 -4.37
C PRO A 74 -16.11 -5.29 -3.10
N VAL A 75 -15.75 -4.62 -2.01
CA VAL A 75 -16.38 -4.82 -0.70
C VAL A 75 -17.51 -3.83 -0.53
N HIS A 76 -18.72 -4.35 -0.29
CA HIS A 76 -19.93 -3.58 -0.01
C HIS A 76 -20.69 -4.18 1.19
N ASP A 77 -21.70 -3.46 1.68
CA ASP A 77 -22.64 -3.93 2.72
C ASP A 77 -21.98 -4.36 4.05
N VAL A 78 -20.91 -3.67 4.45
CA VAL A 78 -20.25 -3.83 5.74
C VAL A 78 -20.02 -2.46 6.39
N ASP A 79 -20.07 -2.40 7.71
CA ASP A 79 -19.89 -1.17 8.48
C ASP A 79 -18.41 -0.80 8.66
N LEU A 80 -17.51 -1.80 8.57
CA LEU A 80 -16.07 -1.65 8.75
C LEU A 80 -15.34 -2.82 8.09
N VAL A 81 -14.24 -2.52 7.40
CA VAL A 81 -13.20 -3.51 7.09
C VAL A 81 -12.13 -3.47 8.15
N LEU A 82 -11.84 -4.61 8.76
CA LEU A 82 -10.75 -4.77 9.72
C LEU A 82 -9.63 -5.59 9.07
N THR A 83 -8.45 -5.01 8.91
CA THR A 83 -7.30 -5.76 8.41
C THR A 83 -6.41 -6.20 9.56
N ILE A 84 -6.10 -7.49 9.66
CA ILE A 84 -5.18 -8.04 10.67
C ILE A 84 -3.90 -8.49 9.97
N GLY A 85 -2.81 -7.77 10.20
CA GLY A 85 -1.55 -7.98 9.50
C GLY A 85 -0.59 -6.82 9.70
N GLY A 86 -0.12 -6.21 8.62
CA GLY A 86 0.57 -4.92 8.67
C GLY A 86 0.07 -4.04 7.53
N ASP A 87 0.81 -3.00 7.16
CA ASP A 87 0.39 -2.04 6.13
C ASP A 87 0.08 -2.72 4.79
N GLY A 88 0.83 -3.77 4.41
CA GLY A 88 0.56 -4.54 3.19
C GLY A 88 -0.84 -5.16 3.12
N THR A 89 -1.43 -5.53 4.26
CA THR A 89 -2.82 -6.04 4.29
C THR A 89 -3.83 -4.91 4.13
N LEU A 90 -3.56 -3.74 4.72
CA LEU A 90 -4.39 -2.54 4.56
C LEU A 90 -4.33 -2.01 3.12
N LEU A 91 -3.14 -1.95 2.52
CA LEU A 91 -2.94 -1.59 1.11
C LEU A 91 -3.78 -2.49 0.21
N GLN A 92 -3.70 -3.81 0.42
CA GLN A 92 -4.50 -4.74 -0.37
C GLN A 92 -6.01 -4.55 -0.16
N ALA A 93 -6.47 -4.30 1.08
CA ALA A 93 -7.89 -3.98 1.31
C ALA A 93 -8.32 -2.73 0.54
N SER A 94 -7.48 -1.70 0.51
CA SER A 94 -7.78 -0.42 -0.14
C SER A 94 -8.07 -0.53 -1.64
N HIS A 95 -7.60 -1.60 -2.30
CA HIS A 95 -7.86 -1.85 -3.73
C HIS A 95 -9.30 -2.28 -4.00
N PHE A 96 -10.03 -2.76 -2.99
CA PHE A 96 -11.40 -3.26 -3.12
C PHE A 96 -12.43 -2.35 -2.45
N LEU A 97 -12.01 -1.20 -1.90
CA LEU A 97 -12.89 -0.28 -1.18
C LEU A 97 -13.23 0.95 -2.01
N ASP A 98 -14.48 1.36 -1.93
CA ASP A 98 -14.94 2.67 -2.38
C ASP A 98 -14.76 3.74 -1.28
N ASP A 99 -15.47 4.85 -1.38
CA ASP A 99 -15.44 5.95 -0.41
C ASP A 99 -16.51 5.81 0.70
N THR A 100 -17.25 4.71 0.74
CA THR A 100 -18.35 4.48 1.68
C THR A 100 -17.89 3.70 2.92
N VAL A 101 -17.11 2.64 2.71
CA VAL A 101 -16.71 1.70 3.78
C VAL A 101 -15.38 2.12 4.43
N PRO A 102 -15.35 2.38 5.75
CA PRO A 102 -14.11 2.68 6.45
C PRO A 102 -13.25 1.42 6.67
N VAL A 103 -11.94 1.62 6.80
CA VAL A 103 -10.97 0.56 7.13
C VAL A 103 -10.20 0.86 8.41
N LEU A 104 -9.98 -0.16 9.24
CA LEU A 104 -9.11 -0.13 10.42
C LEU A 104 -7.99 -1.17 10.25
N GLY A 105 -6.74 -0.71 10.35
CA GLY A 105 -5.56 -1.58 10.37
C GLY A 105 -5.16 -2.00 11.78
N VAL A 106 -5.03 -3.31 12.00
CA VAL A 106 -4.44 -3.91 13.20
C VAL A 106 -3.09 -4.50 12.84
N ASN A 107 -2.02 -3.89 13.36
CA ASN A 107 -0.67 -4.44 13.26
C ASN A 107 -0.57 -5.65 14.20
N SER A 108 -0.56 -6.84 13.61
CA SER A 108 -0.58 -8.11 14.33
C SER A 108 0.79 -8.54 14.86
N ASP A 109 1.86 -7.92 14.36
CA ASP A 109 3.24 -8.29 14.69
C ASP A 109 4.13 -7.04 14.73
N PRO A 110 3.82 -6.07 15.63
CA PRO A 110 4.53 -4.80 15.71
C PRO A 110 5.97 -5.00 16.18
N THR A 111 6.88 -4.15 15.69
CA THR A 111 8.27 -4.10 16.20
C THR A 111 8.27 -3.78 17.68
N GLN A 112 8.93 -4.62 18.48
CA GLN A 112 9.07 -4.44 19.91
C GLN A 112 10.44 -3.84 20.24
N PRO A 113 10.52 -2.68 20.92
CA PRO A 113 11.81 -2.03 21.24
C PRO A 113 12.77 -2.95 21.99
N THR A 114 12.26 -3.77 22.90
CA THR A 114 13.05 -4.75 23.67
C THR A 114 13.71 -5.80 22.79
N GLU A 115 13.00 -6.29 21.76
CA GLU A 115 13.56 -7.26 20.81
C GLU A 115 14.64 -6.62 19.93
N VAL A 116 14.46 -5.35 19.53
CA VAL A 116 15.47 -4.61 18.76
C VAL A 116 16.76 -4.43 19.58
N GLU A 117 16.63 -4.15 20.87
CA GLU A 117 17.78 -4.01 21.78
C GLU A 117 18.49 -5.34 22.05
N GLU A 118 17.73 -6.40 22.32
CA GLU A 118 18.25 -7.74 22.64
C GLU A 118 18.90 -8.42 21.43
N PHE A 119 18.29 -8.29 20.25
CA PHE A 119 18.70 -8.98 19.02
C PHE A 119 19.32 -8.05 17.98
N LYS A 120 19.92 -6.92 18.38
CA LYS A 120 20.46 -5.89 17.47
C LYS A 120 21.42 -6.38 16.37
N GLU A 121 22.06 -7.54 16.57
CA GLU A 121 22.97 -8.16 15.58
C GLU A 121 22.26 -9.16 14.64
N ASP A 122 21.02 -9.54 14.95
CA ASP A 122 20.18 -10.38 14.09
C ASP A 122 19.34 -9.52 13.14
N PHE A 123 19.37 -9.86 11.85
CA PHE A 123 18.60 -9.17 10.81
C PHE A 123 17.09 -9.11 11.09
N ASP A 124 16.57 -10.12 11.79
CA ASP A 124 15.13 -10.26 12.05
C ASP A 124 14.63 -9.51 13.30
N ALA A 125 15.48 -8.71 13.95
CA ALA A 125 15.15 -7.97 15.18
C ALA A 125 14.06 -6.90 15.00
N THR A 126 13.81 -6.47 13.76
CA THR A 126 12.71 -5.56 13.44
C THR A 126 11.54 -6.31 12.81
N ARG A 127 10.33 -6.05 13.29
CA ARG A 127 9.09 -6.64 12.78
C ARG A 127 8.33 -5.63 11.92
N SER A 128 7.01 -5.62 11.97
CA SER A 128 6.17 -4.69 11.19
C SER A 128 6.13 -3.32 11.87
N THR A 129 6.46 -2.25 11.13
CA THR A 129 6.25 -0.87 11.59
C THR A 129 4.76 -0.55 11.74
N GLY A 130 3.91 -1.01 10.80
CA GLY A 130 2.47 -0.75 10.82
C GLY A 130 2.13 0.74 10.78
N TYR A 131 2.74 1.48 9.87
CA TYR A 131 2.62 2.94 9.77
C TYR A 131 1.16 3.39 9.62
N LEU A 132 0.34 2.67 8.86
CA LEU A 132 -1.08 2.98 8.65
C LEU A 132 -2.01 2.29 9.65
N CYS A 133 -1.49 1.37 10.47
CA CYS A 133 -2.29 0.58 11.40
C CYS A 133 -2.53 1.35 12.70
N ALA A 134 -3.78 1.75 12.95
CA ALA A 134 -4.16 2.48 14.18
C ALA A 134 -4.23 1.60 15.44
N ALA A 135 -4.22 0.28 15.29
CA ALA A 135 -4.32 -0.66 16.41
C ALA A 135 -3.22 -1.74 16.40
N THR A 136 -2.92 -2.26 17.58
CA THR A 136 -2.21 -3.51 17.86
C THR A 136 -3.07 -4.36 18.80
N VAL A 137 -2.60 -5.54 19.19
CA VAL A 137 -3.29 -6.33 20.24
C VAL A 137 -3.43 -5.59 21.56
N ASP A 138 -2.55 -4.62 21.85
CA ASP A 138 -2.51 -3.91 23.14
C ASP A 138 -3.64 -2.88 23.28
N ASN A 139 -4.07 -2.27 22.18
CA ASN A 139 -5.06 -1.19 22.18
C ASN A 139 -6.30 -1.47 21.30
N PHE A 140 -6.38 -2.62 20.63
CA PHE A 140 -7.46 -2.92 19.69
C PHE A 140 -8.85 -2.79 20.32
N GLU A 141 -9.04 -3.27 21.54
CA GLU A 141 -10.35 -3.20 22.21
C GLU A 141 -10.80 -1.76 22.46
N GLU A 142 -9.89 -0.89 22.94
CA GLU A 142 -10.15 0.54 23.15
C GLU A 142 -10.47 1.26 21.83
N VAL A 143 -9.64 1.05 20.81
CA VAL A 143 -9.85 1.66 19.48
C VAL A 143 -11.19 1.22 18.89
N LEU A 144 -11.54 -0.05 19.04
CA LEU A 144 -12.83 -0.57 18.57
C LEU A 144 -13.99 0.07 19.34
N ASP A 145 -13.90 0.21 20.67
CA ASP A 145 -14.95 0.86 21.46
C ASP A 145 -15.16 2.32 21.04
N ASP A 146 -14.08 3.07 20.80
CA ASP A 146 -14.17 4.43 20.28
C ASP A 146 -14.89 4.51 18.92
N ILE A 147 -14.70 3.52 18.05
CA ILE A 147 -15.39 3.44 16.75
C ILE A 147 -16.86 3.04 16.92
N LEU A 148 -17.15 2.09 17.80
CA LEU A 148 -18.51 1.63 18.06
C LEU A 148 -19.36 2.73 18.72
N GLU A 149 -18.75 3.55 19.58
CA GLU A 149 -19.40 4.63 20.31
C GLU A 149 -19.33 5.97 19.57
N ASN A 150 -18.83 5.99 18.32
CA ASN A 150 -18.68 7.16 17.46
C ASN A 150 -17.80 8.28 18.07
N ARG A 151 -16.88 7.94 18.98
CA ARG A 151 -15.88 8.86 19.53
C ARG A 151 -14.70 9.10 18.58
N SER A 152 -14.43 8.13 17.70
CA SER A 152 -13.42 8.23 16.65
C SER A 152 -14.09 8.31 15.28
N LYS A 153 -13.54 9.15 14.39
CA LYS A 153 -13.97 9.27 12.99
C LYS A 153 -12.83 8.85 12.06
N PRO A 154 -13.13 8.18 10.93
CA PRO A 154 -12.10 7.85 9.96
C PRO A 154 -11.58 9.13 9.30
N SER A 155 -10.31 9.15 8.98
CA SER A 155 -9.66 10.17 8.16
C SER A 155 -9.91 9.89 6.68
N GLU A 156 -9.98 10.95 5.87
CA GLU A 156 -10.13 10.85 4.42
C GLU A 156 -8.77 10.97 3.74
N VAL A 157 -8.20 9.84 3.33
CA VAL A 157 -6.88 9.76 2.69
C VAL A 157 -7.05 9.71 1.17
N SER A 158 -6.20 10.46 0.47
CA SER A 158 -6.20 10.51 -0.99
C SER A 158 -5.61 9.23 -1.60
N ARG A 159 -6.18 8.81 -2.73
CA ARG A 159 -5.66 7.74 -3.57
C ARG A 159 -5.33 8.27 -4.96
N MET A 160 -4.50 7.54 -5.68
CA MET A 160 -4.17 7.86 -7.07
C MET A 160 -5.09 7.12 -8.03
N LEU A 161 -5.70 7.86 -8.96
CA LEU A 161 -6.37 7.32 -10.13
C LEU A 161 -5.35 7.11 -11.23
N ILE A 162 -5.37 5.92 -11.84
CA ILE A 162 -4.51 5.53 -12.94
C ILE A 162 -5.39 5.20 -14.14
N SER A 163 -5.09 5.81 -15.28
CA SER A 163 -5.70 5.47 -16.55
C SER A 163 -4.64 5.00 -17.54
N LEU A 164 -4.93 3.95 -18.29
CA LEU A 164 -4.12 3.46 -19.40
C LEU A 164 -4.93 3.63 -20.70
N ASN A 165 -4.39 4.36 -21.66
CA ASN A 165 -5.04 4.62 -22.95
C ASN A 165 -6.48 5.16 -22.81
N SER A 166 -6.64 6.15 -21.92
CA SER A 166 -7.92 6.78 -21.57
C SER A 166 -8.96 5.87 -20.88
N GLN A 167 -8.57 4.66 -20.46
CA GLN A 167 -9.40 3.76 -19.66
C GLN A 167 -8.89 3.71 -18.22
N ASN A 168 -9.77 3.91 -17.25
CA ASN A 168 -9.39 3.78 -15.84
C ASN A 168 -9.07 2.33 -15.51
N LEU A 169 -7.95 2.13 -14.82
CA LEU A 169 -7.63 0.84 -14.22
C LEU A 169 -8.58 0.61 -13.03
N PRO A 170 -8.94 -0.64 -12.73
CA PRO A 170 -9.84 -0.94 -11.62
C PRO A 170 -9.19 -0.73 -10.24
N THR A 171 -7.85 -0.57 -10.20
CA THR A 171 -7.08 -0.43 -8.96
C THR A 171 -6.63 1.02 -8.78
N TYR A 172 -6.92 1.58 -7.60
CA TYR A 172 -6.36 2.86 -7.16
C TYR A 172 -5.11 2.62 -6.30
N ALA A 173 -4.09 3.46 -6.44
CA ALA A 173 -2.89 3.36 -5.58
C ALA A 173 -3.12 4.11 -4.27
N LEU A 174 -2.88 3.45 -3.13
CA LEU A 174 -2.84 4.12 -1.83
C LEU A 174 -1.45 4.63 -1.49
N ASN A 175 -0.38 3.93 -1.86
CA ASN A 175 1.00 4.37 -1.64
C ASN A 175 1.58 5.03 -2.89
N ASP A 176 1.99 4.20 -3.85
CA ASP A 176 2.79 4.64 -4.98
C ASP A 176 2.60 3.73 -6.19
N ILE A 177 2.94 4.27 -7.35
CA ILE A 177 3.13 3.50 -8.56
C ILE A 177 4.58 3.61 -9.04
N LEU A 178 5.05 2.56 -9.69
CA LEU A 178 6.30 2.57 -10.45
C LEU A 178 5.98 2.25 -11.92
N VAL A 179 6.32 3.18 -12.81
CA VAL A 179 6.31 2.98 -14.26
C VAL A 179 7.74 2.70 -14.70
N ALA A 180 8.03 1.49 -15.17
CA ALA A 180 9.38 1.07 -15.52
C ALA A 180 9.39 -0.05 -16.58
N GLU A 181 10.58 -0.35 -17.10
CA GLU A 181 10.83 -1.53 -17.92
C GLU A 181 10.68 -2.82 -17.09
N LEU A 182 10.31 -3.93 -17.73
CA LEU A 182 10.09 -5.23 -17.06
C LEU A 182 11.35 -5.75 -16.35
N SER A 183 12.49 -5.58 -17.01
CA SER A 183 13.81 -5.89 -16.47
C SER A 183 14.39 -4.65 -15.80
N PRO A 184 14.75 -4.73 -14.50
CA PRO A 184 15.44 -3.65 -13.79
C PRO A 184 16.79 -3.25 -14.42
N ALA A 185 17.37 -4.11 -15.27
CA ALA A 185 18.62 -3.85 -15.97
C ALA A 185 18.44 -3.09 -17.30
N THR A 186 17.21 -2.84 -17.73
CA THR A 186 16.92 -2.14 -18.99
C THR A 186 16.53 -0.68 -18.72
N VAL A 187 16.99 0.21 -19.59
CA VAL A 187 16.63 1.64 -19.54
C VAL A 187 15.18 1.84 -19.93
N SER A 188 14.42 2.50 -19.05
CA SER A 188 13.09 3.01 -19.33
C SER A 188 13.19 4.28 -20.19
N ARG A 189 12.42 4.35 -21.28
CA ARG A 189 12.28 5.53 -22.12
C ARG A 189 10.82 5.96 -22.10
N PHE A 190 10.58 7.20 -21.71
CA PHE A 190 9.24 7.77 -21.66
C PHE A 190 9.34 9.29 -21.72
N SER A 191 8.21 9.92 -21.98
CA SER A 191 8.09 11.37 -21.85
C SER A 191 6.88 11.70 -21.01
N PHE A 192 6.93 12.75 -20.21
CA PHE A 192 5.77 13.17 -19.42
C PHE A 192 5.56 14.68 -19.44
N ARG A 193 4.32 15.08 -19.14
CA ARG A 193 3.94 16.48 -18.88
C ARG A 193 2.81 16.53 -17.86
N ILE A 194 2.70 17.65 -17.17
CA ILE A 194 1.61 17.94 -16.25
C ILE A 194 0.64 18.89 -16.95
N LYS A 195 -0.61 18.49 -17.05
CA LYS A 195 -1.70 19.25 -17.65
C LYS A 195 -2.60 19.80 -16.55
N LYS A 196 -3.12 20.99 -16.75
CA LYS A 196 -4.17 21.58 -15.91
C LYS A 196 -5.26 22.08 -16.83
N GLU A 197 -6.51 21.76 -16.50
CA GLU A 197 -7.65 22.13 -17.33
C GLU A 197 -7.72 23.66 -17.52
N GLY A 198 -7.91 24.11 -18.76
CA GLY A 198 -7.99 25.52 -19.11
C GLY A 198 -6.67 26.31 -19.05
N LEU A 199 -5.53 25.66 -18.82
CA LEU A 199 -4.22 26.30 -18.73
C LEU A 199 -3.19 25.66 -19.68
N PRO A 200 -2.12 26.39 -20.06
CA PRO A 200 -1.02 25.81 -20.83
C PRO A 200 -0.40 24.61 -20.11
N CYS A 201 -0.11 23.54 -20.85
CA CYS A 201 0.58 22.37 -20.30
C CYS A 201 2.00 22.73 -19.86
N SER A 202 2.54 22.00 -18.88
CA SER A 202 3.97 22.06 -18.59
C SER A 202 4.79 21.64 -19.83
N PRO A 203 6.08 22.02 -19.89
CA PRO A 203 6.99 21.50 -20.91
C PRO A 203 6.96 19.96 -20.96
N LEU A 204 7.11 19.40 -22.15
CA LEU A 204 7.30 17.96 -22.33
C LEU A 204 8.71 17.58 -21.86
N VAL A 205 8.78 16.65 -20.90
CA VAL A 205 10.02 16.16 -20.34
C VAL A 205 10.30 14.78 -20.91
N ASN A 206 11.37 14.65 -21.70
CA ASN A 206 11.83 13.35 -22.21
C ASN A 206 12.83 12.74 -21.23
N CYS A 207 12.62 11.47 -20.90
CA CYS A 207 13.37 10.75 -19.87
C CYS A 207 13.97 9.45 -20.38
N ARG A 208 15.20 9.21 -19.94
CA ARG A 208 15.88 7.91 -19.97
C ARG A 208 16.33 7.62 -18.54
N SER A 209 15.82 6.58 -17.91
CA SER A 209 15.99 6.38 -16.47
C SER A 209 15.69 4.92 -16.08
N SER A 210 15.73 4.57 -14.79
CA SER A 210 15.24 3.28 -14.29
C SER A 210 13.72 3.25 -14.03
N GLY A 211 13.04 4.34 -14.38
CA GLY A 211 11.58 4.47 -14.28
C GLY A 211 11.14 5.81 -13.69
N LEU A 212 9.82 5.93 -13.50
CA LEU A 212 9.15 7.04 -12.84
C LEU A 212 8.34 6.49 -11.66
N ARG A 213 8.58 7.03 -10.46
CA ARG A 213 7.76 6.72 -9.29
C ARG A 213 6.84 7.91 -9.00
N VAL A 214 5.57 7.64 -8.74
CA VAL A 214 4.60 8.65 -8.31
C VAL A 214 3.94 8.14 -7.04
N SER A 215 3.83 8.97 -6.01
CA SER A 215 3.33 8.59 -4.69
C SER A 215 2.24 9.54 -4.23
N THR A 216 1.25 9.00 -3.54
CA THR A 216 0.34 9.76 -2.67
C THR A 216 1.08 10.16 -1.39
N PRO A 217 0.43 10.92 -0.48
CA PRO A 217 0.99 11.18 0.83
C PRO A 217 1.16 9.94 1.71
N ALA A 218 0.28 8.94 1.61
CA ALA A 218 0.41 7.71 2.40
C ALA A 218 1.64 6.88 2.01
N GLY A 219 2.04 6.92 0.73
CA GLY A 219 3.29 6.30 0.26
C GLY A 219 4.54 7.16 0.44
N SER A 220 4.40 8.41 0.87
CA SER A 220 5.50 9.39 0.88
C SER A 220 6.63 9.04 1.84
N THR A 221 6.32 8.29 2.90
CA THR A 221 7.28 7.79 3.91
C THR A 221 7.79 6.37 3.60
N ALA A 222 7.24 5.72 2.58
CA ALA A 222 7.62 4.39 2.14
C ALA A 222 8.69 4.46 1.03
N ALA A 223 8.46 3.78 -0.09
CA ALA A 223 9.42 3.67 -1.18
C ALA A 223 9.75 5.04 -1.84
N MET A 224 8.87 6.04 -1.72
CA MET A 224 9.13 7.40 -2.19
C MET A 224 10.24 8.07 -1.36
N LEU A 225 10.21 7.96 -0.03
CA LEU A 225 11.25 8.52 0.83
C LEU A 225 12.61 7.88 0.54
N SER A 226 12.64 6.54 0.39
CA SER A 226 13.88 5.82 0.04
C SER A 226 14.43 6.21 -1.33
N ALA A 227 13.59 6.69 -2.25
CA ALA A 227 14.01 7.15 -3.57
C ALA A 227 14.59 8.58 -3.57
N GLY A 228 14.60 9.26 -2.42
CA GLY A 228 15.03 10.67 -2.30
C GLY A 228 13.88 11.68 -2.37
N GLY A 229 12.63 11.20 -2.28
CA GLY A 229 11.46 12.05 -2.07
C GLY A 229 11.40 12.62 -0.64
N PHE A 230 10.29 13.28 -0.31
CA PHE A 230 10.04 13.83 1.02
C PHE A 230 8.69 13.36 1.59
N ALA A 231 8.60 13.30 2.91
CA ALA A 231 7.36 12.99 3.62
C ALA A 231 6.32 14.10 3.40
N MET A 232 5.08 13.71 3.16
CA MET A 232 3.95 14.62 2.93
C MET A 232 2.94 14.51 4.08
N PRO A 233 2.19 15.58 4.40
CA PRO A 233 1.07 15.49 5.33
C PRO A 233 0.06 14.45 4.84
N ILE A 234 -0.32 13.50 5.69
CA ILE A 234 -1.11 12.31 5.30
C ILE A 234 -2.47 12.67 4.64
N LEU A 235 -3.04 13.83 5.00
CA LEU A 235 -4.31 14.33 4.49
C LEU A 235 -4.19 15.23 3.25
N SER A 236 -2.97 15.42 2.73
CA SER A 236 -2.77 16.16 1.48
C SER A 236 -3.46 15.44 0.31
N LYS A 237 -3.81 16.21 -0.73
CA LYS A 237 -4.31 15.69 -2.02
C LYS A 237 -3.30 15.83 -3.15
N ASP A 238 -2.13 16.38 -2.83
CA ASP A 238 -1.02 16.45 -3.75
C ASP A 238 -0.41 15.06 -3.97
N LEU A 239 0.08 14.79 -5.17
CA LEU A 239 0.95 13.66 -5.45
C LEU A 239 2.38 14.16 -5.61
N GLN A 240 3.35 13.32 -5.28
CA GLN A 240 4.77 13.57 -5.51
C GLN A 240 5.28 12.62 -6.59
N TYR A 241 6.15 13.09 -7.47
CA TYR A 241 6.78 12.22 -8.47
C TYR A 241 8.29 12.37 -8.47
N ILE A 242 9.00 11.29 -8.78
CA ILE A 242 10.45 11.28 -8.94
C ILE A 242 10.86 10.35 -10.09
N VAL A 243 11.68 10.88 -11.00
CA VAL A 243 12.35 10.10 -12.04
C VAL A 243 13.55 9.41 -11.40
N ARG A 244 13.57 8.07 -11.43
CA ARG A 244 14.61 7.27 -10.76
C ARG A 244 15.86 7.17 -11.63
N GLU A 245 17.02 7.53 -11.07
CA GLU A 245 18.35 7.41 -11.72
C GLU A 245 18.37 7.99 -13.15
N PRO A 246 18.04 9.29 -13.35
CA PRO A 246 17.94 9.86 -14.68
C PRO A 246 19.31 9.92 -15.38
N ILE A 247 19.36 9.45 -16.63
CA ILE A 247 20.55 9.45 -17.48
C ILE A 247 20.67 10.82 -18.16
N SER A 248 21.70 11.58 -17.79
CA SER A 248 22.06 12.88 -18.40
C SER A 248 20.85 13.81 -18.63
N PRO A 249 20.14 14.23 -17.56
CA PRO A 249 18.88 14.96 -17.69
C PRO A 249 19.04 16.36 -18.33
N GLY A 250 20.26 16.88 -18.42
CA GLY A 250 20.56 18.16 -19.07
C GLY A 250 19.68 19.29 -18.54
N VAL A 251 19.01 19.99 -19.45
CA VAL A 251 18.07 21.09 -19.15
C VAL A 251 16.85 20.65 -18.33
N ASN A 252 16.53 19.35 -18.33
CA ASN A 252 15.37 18.82 -17.61
C ASN A 252 15.66 18.49 -16.14
N ARG A 253 16.86 18.76 -15.61
CA ARG A 253 17.25 18.41 -14.23
C ARG A 253 16.24 18.90 -13.18
N GLY A 254 15.70 20.10 -13.34
CA GLY A 254 14.70 20.67 -12.42
C GLY A 254 13.34 19.98 -12.44
N PHE A 255 13.06 19.13 -13.44
CA PHE A 255 11.78 18.41 -13.57
C PHE A 255 11.87 16.95 -13.11
N MET A 256 13.02 16.47 -12.63
CA MET A 256 13.19 15.06 -12.22
C MET A 256 12.48 14.73 -10.91
N HIS A 257 12.04 15.75 -10.16
CA HIS A 257 11.27 15.61 -8.92
C HIS A 257 10.29 16.77 -8.86
N GLY A 258 9.03 16.48 -8.51
CA GLY A 258 8.03 17.53 -8.37
C GLY A 258 6.74 17.06 -7.73
N ILE A 259 5.74 17.94 -7.78
CA ILE A 259 4.41 17.75 -7.19
C ILE A 259 3.36 17.85 -8.31
N ILE A 260 2.32 17.02 -8.24
CA ILE A 260 1.11 17.10 -9.06
C ILE A 260 -0.02 17.55 -8.13
N LYS A 261 -0.67 18.68 -8.44
CA LYS A 261 -1.77 19.23 -7.64
C LYS A 261 -3.11 18.52 -7.93
N PRO A 262 -4.14 18.67 -7.07
CA PRO A 262 -5.38 17.89 -7.20
C PRO A 262 -6.18 18.09 -8.50
N HIS A 263 -5.95 19.19 -9.20
CA HIS A 263 -6.61 19.52 -10.49
C HIS A 263 -5.65 19.36 -11.67
N GLU A 264 -4.55 18.65 -11.47
CA GLU A 264 -3.54 18.38 -12.47
C GLU A 264 -3.53 16.91 -12.85
N LEU A 265 -3.18 16.67 -14.11
CA LEU A 265 -3.06 15.35 -14.71
C LEU A 265 -1.62 15.18 -15.20
N MET A 266 -0.90 14.22 -14.67
CA MET A 266 0.37 13.81 -15.27
C MET A 266 0.08 12.81 -16.39
N GLU A 267 0.48 13.15 -17.60
CA GLU A 267 0.40 12.27 -18.77
C GLU A 267 1.80 11.78 -19.10
N ILE A 268 1.97 10.46 -19.19
CA ILE A 268 3.21 9.76 -19.48
C ILE A 268 3.01 8.96 -20.76
N GLN A 269 3.84 9.22 -21.76
CA GLN A 269 3.90 8.44 -22.99
C GLN A 269 5.06 7.46 -22.92
N TRP A 270 4.77 6.16 -23.01
CA TRP A 270 5.75 5.09 -22.97
C TRP A 270 6.46 4.92 -24.32
N GLN A 271 7.79 4.81 -24.32
CA GLN A 271 8.62 4.76 -25.53
C GLN A 271 9.50 3.50 -25.63
N CYS A 272 9.34 2.53 -24.73
CA CYS A 272 9.97 1.21 -24.86
C CYS A 272 8.98 0.20 -25.48
N LYS A 273 9.52 -0.91 -25.99
CA LYS A 273 8.70 -2.01 -26.54
C LYS A 273 7.77 -2.60 -25.48
N GLU A 274 8.31 -2.86 -24.29
CA GLU A 274 7.60 -3.45 -23.16
C GLU A 274 7.87 -2.60 -21.92
N GLY A 275 6.93 -2.63 -20.98
CA GLY A 275 7.04 -1.96 -19.68
C GLY A 275 5.95 -2.45 -18.74
N MET A 276 5.92 -1.89 -17.55
CA MET A 276 4.89 -2.16 -16.57
C MET A 276 4.59 -0.97 -15.67
N ILE A 277 3.36 -0.95 -15.17
CA ILE A 277 2.93 -0.16 -14.02
C ILE A 277 2.79 -1.13 -12.84
N CYS A 278 3.54 -0.91 -11.77
CA CYS A 278 3.37 -1.61 -10.50
C CYS A 278 2.63 -0.70 -9.53
N ILE A 279 1.51 -1.14 -8.98
CA ILE A 279 0.67 -0.37 -8.04
C ILE A 279 0.81 -0.97 -6.64
N ASP A 280 1.22 -0.15 -5.66
CA ASP A 280 1.40 -0.52 -4.25
C ASP A 280 2.23 -1.80 -4.03
N GLY A 281 3.25 -1.99 -4.87
CA GLY A 281 4.12 -3.17 -4.86
C GLY A 281 3.83 -4.10 -6.04
N SER A 282 3.99 -5.42 -5.82
CA SER A 282 4.01 -6.43 -6.89
C SER A 282 2.67 -7.12 -7.16
N HIS A 283 1.61 -6.78 -6.44
CA HIS A 283 0.33 -7.51 -6.51
C HIS A 283 -0.59 -7.02 -7.63
N ALA A 284 -0.48 -5.75 -8.01
CA ALA A 284 -1.25 -5.14 -9.08
C ALA A 284 -0.28 -4.61 -10.16
N VAL A 285 -0.08 -5.40 -11.22
CA VAL A 285 0.86 -5.09 -12.30
C VAL A 285 0.11 -5.03 -13.63
N TYR A 286 0.33 -3.97 -14.39
CA TYR A 286 -0.27 -3.76 -15.71
C TYR A 286 0.83 -3.60 -16.75
N HIS A 287 0.73 -4.32 -17.86
CA HIS A 287 1.73 -4.26 -18.92
C HIS A 287 1.54 -3.02 -19.79
N LEU A 288 2.67 -2.44 -20.20
CA LEU A 288 2.76 -1.34 -21.16
C LEU A 288 3.40 -1.82 -22.45
N GLN A 289 2.95 -1.25 -23.55
CA GLN A 289 3.49 -1.41 -24.90
C GLN A 289 3.93 -0.06 -25.45
N LEU A 290 4.76 -0.11 -26.50
CA LEU A 290 5.22 1.10 -27.19
C LEU A 290 4.05 1.98 -27.62
N GLY A 291 4.07 3.25 -27.18
CA GLY A 291 3.06 4.24 -27.52
C GLY A 291 1.92 4.37 -26.52
N ASP A 292 1.84 3.48 -25.52
CA ASP A 292 0.84 3.58 -24.46
C ASP A 292 0.93 4.90 -23.70
N ILE A 293 -0.24 5.40 -23.28
CA ILE A 293 -0.38 6.63 -22.51
C ILE A 293 -0.91 6.29 -21.13
N VAL A 294 -0.13 6.60 -20.10
CA VAL A 294 -0.52 6.50 -18.70
C VAL A 294 -0.89 7.88 -18.20
N ALA A 295 -2.06 8.02 -17.57
CA ALA A 295 -2.52 9.27 -16.98
C ALA A 295 -2.76 9.10 -15.48
N LEU A 296 -2.25 10.05 -14.68
CA LEU A 296 -2.24 9.98 -13.22
C LEU A 296 -2.82 11.25 -12.60
N SER A 297 -3.71 11.08 -11.63
CA SER A 297 -4.30 12.19 -10.86
C SER A 297 -4.70 11.74 -9.45
N SER A 298 -4.99 12.67 -8.55
CA SER A 298 -5.57 12.37 -7.23
C SER A 298 -7.10 12.37 -7.22
N ALA A 299 -7.73 12.13 -8.38
CA ALA A 299 -9.18 12.11 -8.56
C ALA A 299 -9.84 10.76 -8.19
N ALA A 300 -9.10 9.80 -7.64
CA ALA A 300 -9.67 8.54 -7.17
C ALA A 300 -10.63 8.79 -5.99
N PRO A 301 -11.64 7.94 -5.77
CA PRO A 301 -12.46 7.98 -4.57
C PRO A 301 -11.57 7.96 -3.32
N ILE A 302 -11.86 8.79 -2.34
CA ILE A 302 -11.11 8.83 -1.08
C ILE A 302 -11.18 7.48 -0.36
N LEU A 303 -10.18 7.19 0.47
CA LEU A 303 -10.25 6.08 1.41
C LEU A 303 -10.58 6.62 2.81
N LYS A 304 -11.64 6.09 3.42
CA LYS A 304 -11.92 6.33 4.84
C LYS A 304 -11.10 5.37 5.69
N VAL A 305 -10.14 5.87 6.43
CA VAL A 305 -9.22 5.03 7.23
C VAL A 305 -9.06 5.59 8.64
N PHE A 306 -9.12 4.70 9.63
CA PHE A 306 -8.72 5.05 11.00
C PHE A 306 -7.20 5.03 11.09
N LEU A 307 -6.60 6.21 11.33
CA LEU A 307 -5.15 6.40 11.38
C LEU A 307 -4.64 6.53 12.83
N PRO A 308 -3.36 6.17 13.09
CA PRO A 308 -2.70 6.52 14.33
C PRO A 308 -2.71 8.03 14.60
N LYS A 309 -2.90 8.44 15.86
CA LYS A 309 -2.98 9.86 16.26
C LYS A 309 -1.76 10.68 15.85
N HIS A 310 -0.56 10.09 15.86
CA HIS A 310 0.70 10.77 15.51
C HIS A 310 0.83 11.10 14.01
N LEU A 311 -0.01 10.53 13.14
CA LEU A 311 -0.05 10.90 11.71
C LEU A 311 -0.93 12.11 11.42
N LEU A 312 -1.78 12.50 12.39
CA LEU A 312 -2.73 13.60 12.25
C LEU A 312 -2.22 14.91 12.87
N SER A 313 -1.08 14.86 13.57
CA SER A 313 -0.44 15.99 14.24
C SER A 313 0.54 16.73 13.33
#